data_AF-A0A226MZD4-F1
#
_entry.id   AF-A0A226MZD4-F1
#
_cell.length_a   1.000
_cell.length_b   1.000
_cell.length_c   1.000
_cell.angle_alpha   90.00
_cell.angle_beta   90.00
_cell.angle_gamma   90.00
#
_symmetry.space_group_name_H-M   'P 1'
#
loop_
_entity.id
_entity.type
_entity.pdbx_description
1 polymer ?
#
loop_
_entity_poly.entity_id
_entity_poly.type
_entity_poly.pdbx_seq_one_letter_code
_entity_poly.pdbx_strand_id
1 'polypeptide(L)'
;MAARWLCWALLLLLPALLRAAGPGPVLLNHPFVTVWNIPSEPCVQQYNISLDLRVFDIVANAGEAFMGQNITLFYSSHLGLFPYYTAQGQPVNGGLPQNTSLAAHLQRARWDITAALPGATYGGLAVVDWERWRPLWDRDWGSMDIYREKSEQLVQQQHPLWPSSRVEEVAQQQYQKAARAFMERTLQLGEATRPGGYWGFYGFPDCYNNNFSNPLYNGSCPAVERQRNRELGWLWNCSRALYPSIYVPQQLQGTDKVLRYVRYRVAEAFAVQKGVLSTAVPVLPYTEIIYDNTSDFLSEVIQEK
;
A
#
# COMPACT_ATOMS: atom_id res chain seq x y z
N MET A 1 -33.04 -50.13 50.45
CA MET A 1 -32.28 -50.39 49.21
C MET A 1 -32.98 -49.67 48.07
N ALA A 2 -32.46 -48.51 47.67
CA ALA A 2 -32.95 -47.77 46.51
C ALA A 2 -31.72 -47.30 45.73
N ALA A 3 -31.45 -47.96 44.60
CA ALA A 3 -30.34 -47.66 43.73
C ALA A 3 -30.67 -46.41 42.90
N ARG A 4 -29.94 -45.33 43.15
CA ARG A 4 -30.03 -44.10 42.37
C ARG A 4 -29.20 -44.24 41.10
N TRP A 5 -29.86 -43.94 40.00
CA TRP A 5 -29.34 -43.83 38.65
C TRP A 5 -28.30 -42.70 38.56
N LEU A 6 -27.21 -42.95 37.84
CA LEU A 6 -26.33 -41.90 37.33
C LEU A 6 -26.18 -42.17 35.82
N CYS A 7 -26.94 -41.42 35.02
CA CYS A 7 -26.71 -41.25 33.60
C CYS A 7 -25.39 -40.52 33.40
N TRP A 8 -24.40 -41.20 32.82
CA TRP A 8 -23.18 -40.57 32.35
C TRP A 8 -23.46 -39.94 30.98
N ALA A 9 -23.80 -38.65 30.97
CA ALA A 9 -23.79 -37.85 29.74
C ALA A 9 -22.34 -37.44 29.47
N LEU A 10 -21.70 -38.13 28.52
CA LEU A 10 -20.37 -37.79 28.03
C LEU A 10 -20.49 -36.55 27.12
N LEU A 11 -20.29 -35.36 27.67
CA LEU A 11 -20.15 -34.13 26.89
C LEU A 11 -18.76 -34.14 26.22
N LEU A 12 -18.70 -34.62 24.98
CA LEU A 12 -17.58 -34.38 24.08
C LEU A 12 -17.61 -32.90 23.65
N LEU A 13 -16.99 -32.04 24.47
CA LEU A 13 -16.60 -30.69 24.07
C LEU A 13 -15.45 -30.83 23.05
N LEU A 14 -15.80 -31.01 21.78
CA LEU A 14 -14.86 -30.69 20.69
C LEU A 14 -14.55 -29.20 20.83
N PRO A 15 -13.29 -28.79 21.08
CA PRO A 15 -12.95 -27.38 21.01
C PRO A 15 -13.20 -26.98 19.56
N ALA A 16 -14.26 -26.22 19.32
CA ALA A 16 -14.37 -25.45 18.11
C ALA A 16 -13.12 -24.58 18.09
N LEU A 17 -12.13 -24.94 17.27
CA LEU A 17 -11.06 -24.04 16.89
C LEU A 17 -11.77 -22.83 16.31
N LEU A 18 -11.95 -21.80 17.14
CA LEU A 18 -12.24 -20.45 16.69
C LEU A 18 -11.02 -20.05 15.85
N ARG A 19 -11.01 -20.50 14.59
CA ARG A 19 -10.07 -20.02 13.60
C ARG A 19 -10.39 -18.55 13.49
N ALA A 20 -9.52 -17.70 14.03
CA ALA A 20 -9.64 -16.27 13.87
C ALA A 20 -9.84 -16.01 12.36
N ALA A 21 -10.96 -15.39 12.00
CA ALA A 21 -11.30 -15.08 10.62
C ALA A 21 -10.30 -14.01 10.13
N GLY A 22 -9.16 -14.46 9.62
CA GLY A 22 -8.08 -13.65 9.11
C GLY A 22 -7.34 -14.41 8.01
N PRO A 23 -6.49 -13.74 7.23
CA PRO A 23 -5.88 -14.27 6.00
C PRO A 23 -4.89 -15.43 6.23
N GLY A 24 -4.70 -15.87 7.48
CA GLY A 24 -3.65 -16.79 7.85
C GLY A 24 -2.26 -16.14 7.83
N PRO A 25 -1.21 -16.90 8.14
CA PRO A 25 0.17 -16.42 8.09
C PRO A 25 0.57 -16.02 6.66
N VAL A 26 1.42 -14.99 6.55
CA VAL A 26 1.96 -14.47 5.28
C VAL A 26 3.44 -14.83 5.18
N LEU A 27 3.87 -15.37 4.03
CA LEU A 27 5.23 -15.89 3.72
C LEU A 27 5.73 -17.04 4.61
N LEU A 28 5.76 -16.82 5.93
CA LEU A 28 6.14 -17.81 6.94
C LEU A 28 4.93 -18.13 7.82
N ASN A 29 4.93 -19.31 8.46
CA ASN A 29 3.87 -19.74 9.39
C ASN A 29 3.94 -19.00 10.75
N HIS A 30 4.04 -17.67 10.72
CA HIS A 30 4.09 -16.79 11.87
C HIS A 30 2.95 -15.75 11.82
N PRO A 31 2.38 -15.36 12.98
CA PRO A 31 1.34 -14.34 13.04
C PRO A 31 1.87 -12.93 12.73
N PHE A 32 3.17 -12.69 12.88
CA PHE A 32 3.85 -11.45 12.57
C PHE A 32 5.11 -11.79 11.76
N VAL A 33 5.36 -11.04 10.69
CA VAL A 33 6.51 -11.24 9.80
C VAL A 33 7.20 -9.90 9.56
N THR A 34 8.53 -9.92 9.59
CA THR A 34 9.36 -8.80 9.16
C THR A 34 9.97 -9.15 7.81
N VAL A 35 9.98 -8.20 6.88
CA VAL A 35 10.45 -8.42 5.51
C VAL A 35 11.52 -7.39 5.18
N TRP A 36 12.65 -7.87 4.68
CA TRP A 36 13.74 -7.03 4.22
C TRP A 36 13.49 -6.59 2.78
N ASN A 37 13.20 -5.31 2.60
CA ASN A 37 13.05 -4.68 1.29
C ASN A 37 14.03 -3.50 1.10
N ILE A 38 15.22 -3.63 1.67
CA ILE A 38 16.33 -2.69 1.46
C ILE A 38 17.19 -3.24 0.30
N PRO A 39 17.57 -2.42 -0.69
CA PRO A 39 18.42 -2.85 -1.81
C PRO A 39 19.87 -3.02 -1.36
N SER A 40 20.14 -4.00 -0.50
CA SER A 40 21.46 -4.29 0.09
C SER A 40 22.31 -5.27 -0.73
N GLU A 41 21.79 -5.85 -1.81
CA GLU A 41 22.56 -6.66 -2.76
C GLU A 41 23.91 -6.02 -3.18
N PRO A 42 24.01 -4.70 -3.49
CA PRO A 42 25.28 -4.07 -3.82
C PRO A 42 26.30 -4.04 -2.67
N CYS A 43 25.88 -4.16 -1.41
CA CYS A 43 26.78 -4.13 -0.25
C CYS A 43 27.85 -5.22 -0.33
N VAL A 44 27.44 -6.44 -0.66
CA VAL A 44 28.37 -7.56 -0.85
C VAL A 44 29.17 -7.38 -2.13
N GLN A 45 28.51 -7.06 -3.25
CA GLN A 45 29.11 -7.03 -4.58
C GLN A 45 30.16 -5.92 -4.75
N GLN A 46 29.93 -4.74 -4.16
CA GLN A 46 30.76 -3.55 -4.36
C GLN A 46 31.68 -3.28 -3.17
N TYR A 47 31.28 -3.65 -1.96
CA TYR A 47 31.97 -3.25 -0.72
C TYR A 47 32.42 -4.44 0.13
N ASN A 48 32.12 -5.68 -0.26
CA ASN A 48 32.42 -6.89 0.52
C ASN A 48 31.84 -6.83 1.95
N ILE A 49 30.67 -6.19 2.11
CA ILE A 49 29.93 -6.10 3.37
C ILE A 49 28.73 -7.05 3.29
N SER A 50 28.74 -8.08 4.13
CA SER A 50 27.63 -9.04 4.27
C SER A 50 26.76 -8.69 5.46
N LEU A 51 25.44 -8.66 5.27
CA LEU A 51 24.46 -8.50 6.35
C LEU A 51 23.94 -9.89 6.75
N ASP A 52 24.24 -10.35 7.96
CA ASP A 52 23.67 -11.61 8.43
C ASP A 52 22.25 -11.40 8.97
N LEU A 53 21.27 -11.42 8.06
CA LEU A 53 19.85 -11.25 8.42
C LEU A 53 19.27 -12.46 9.18
N ARG A 54 19.96 -13.61 9.19
CA ARG A 54 19.47 -14.86 9.81
C ARG A 54 19.47 -14.81 11.34
N VAL A 55 20.16 -13.84 11.93
CA VAL A 55 20.13 -13.61 13.38
C VAL A 55 18.79 -13.04 13.84
N PHE A 56 17.94 -12.61 12.91
CA PHE A 56 16.58 -12.13 13.14
C PHE A 56 15.57 -12.99 12.38
N ASP A 57 14.29 -12.96 12.79
CA ASP A 57 13.18 -13.59 12.06
C ASP A 57 12.76 -12.78 10.82
N ILE A 58 13.74 -12.27 10.07
CA ILE A 58 13.55 -11.42 8.88
C ILE A 58 13.50 -12.28 7.61
N VAL A 59 12.44 -12.11 6.83
CA VAL A 59 12.33 -12.69 5.50
C VAL A 59 13.03 -11.79 4.49
N ALA A 60 14.01 -12.34 3.76
CA ALA A 60 14.70 -11.64 2.67
C ALA A 60 14.61 -12.46 1.37
N ASN A 61 14.70 -11.79 0.23
CA ASN A 61 14.86 -12.46 -1.06
C ASN A 61 16.21 -13.19 -1.14
N ALA A 62 16.31 -14.18 -2.04
CA ALA A 62 17.57 -14.88 -2.26
C ALA A 62 18.64 -13.89 -2.75
N GLY A 63 19.82 -13.94 -2.12
CA GLY A 63 20.92 -13.00 -2.44
C GLY A 63 20.60 -11.53 -2.15
N GLU A 64 19.59 -11.25 -1.31
CA GLU A 64 19.12 -9.88 -1.01
C GLU A 64 18.65 -9.12 -2.27
N ALA A 65 18.28 -9.85 -3.32
CA ALA A 65 17.78 -9.29 -4.56
C ALA A 65 16.56 -8.41 -4.31
N PHE A 66 16.51 -7.24 -4.95
CA PHE A 66 15.43 -6.29 -4.76
C PHE A 66 14.06 -6.83 -5.23
N MET A 67 14.05 -7.63 -6.29
CA MET A 67 12.88 -8.37 -6.77
C MET A 67 13.14 -9.86 -6.63
N GLY A 68 12.32 -10.57 -5.87
CA GLY A 68 12.52 -11.98 -5.62
C GLY A 68 11.29 -12.71 -5.12
N GLN A 69 11.52 -13.92 -4.61
CA GLN A 69 10.47 -14.89 -4.26
C GLN A 69 9.58 -14.48 -3.09
N ASN A 70 10.07 -13.62 -2.20
CA ASN A 70 9.37 -13.21 -0.99
C ASN A 70 8.72 -11.84 -1.14
N ILE A 71 9.39 -10.90 -1.82
CA ILE A 71 8.87 -9.57 -2.09
C ILE A 71 9.36 -9.05 -3.44
N THR A 72 8.49 -8.35 -4.15
CA THR A 72 8.83 -7.60 -5.36
C THR A 72 8.13 -6.25 -5.31
N LEU A 73 8.90 -5.17 -5.39
CA LEU A 73 8.40 -3.79 -5.47
C LEU A 73 8.46 -3.30 -6.92
N PHE A 74 7.32 -2.98 -7.50
CA PHE A 74 7.19 -2.41 -8.83
C PHE A 74 7.14 -0.89 -8.76
N TYR A 75 8.27 -0.24 -8.95
CA TYR A 75 8.31 1.21 -9.15
C TYR A 75 7.49 1.64 -10.37
N SER A 76 7.07 2.90 -10.39
CA SER A 76 6.35 3.54 -11.51
C SER A 76 6.88 3.24 -12.92
N SER A 77 8.19 3.04 -13.08
CA SER A 77 8.83 2.72 -14.38
C SER A 77 8.87 1.22 -14.74
N HIS A 78 8.46 0.34 -13.83
CA HIS A 78 8.64 -1.12 -13.95
C HIS A 78 7.32 -1.91 -14.05
N LEU A 79 6.17 -1.24 -14.13
CA LEU A 79 4.87 -1.91 -14.27
C LEU A 79 3.94 -1.15 -15.20
N GLY A 80 3.87 -1.62 -16.45
CA GLY A 80 2.99 -1.07 -17.46
C GLY A 80 3.42 0.31 -17.96
N LEU A 81 2.48 0.99 -18.60
CA LEU A 81 2.64 2.36 -19.09
C LEU A 81 1.99 3.32 -18.11
N PHE A 82 2.56 3.46 -16.92
CA PHE A 82 2.03 4.38 -15.89
C PHE A 82 2.20 5.83 -16.37
N PRO A 83 1.13 6.63 -16.43
CA PRO A 83 1.21 8.02 -16.90
C PRO A 83 1.60 8.97 -15.78
N TYR A 84 2.51 9.91 -16.06
CA TYR A 84 2.93 10.92 -15.10
C TYR A 84 3.58 12.12 -15.79
N TYR A 85 3.78 13.21 -15.05
CA TYR A 85 4.58 14.36 -15.51
C TYR A 85 5.99 14.33 -14.93
N THR A 86 7.00 14.64 -15.75
CA THR A 86 8.37 14.87 -15.26
C THR A 86 8.44 16.13 -14.40
N ALA A 87 9.57 16.35 -13.72
CA ALA A 87 9.81 17.59 -12.96
C ALA A 87 9.74 18.85 -13.85
N GLN A 88 9.99 18.72 -15.16
CA GLN A 88 9.87 19.79 -16.15
C GLN A 88 8.46 19.89 -16.75
N GLY A 89 7.48 19.19 -16.19
CA GLY A 89 6.08 19.20 -16.65
C GLY A 89 5.86 18.48 -17.98
N GLN A 90 6.79 17.63 -18.42
CA GLN A 90 6.63 16.87 -19.67
C GLN A 90 5.80 15.62 -19.45
N PRO A 91 4.81 15.32 -20.32
CA PRO A 91 3.98 14.13 -20.16
C PRO A 91 4.75 12.87 -20.54
N VAL A 92 4.75 11.88 -19.64
CA VAL A 92 5.18 10.51 -19.91
C VAL A 92 3.94 9.64 -20.01
N ASN A 93 3.89 8.80 -21.06
CA ASN A 93 2.73 7.97 -21.40
C ASN A 93 1.41 8.76 -21.52
N GLY A 94 1.43 10.05 -21.85
CA GLY A 94 0.23 10.89 -21.93
C GLY A 94 -0.03 11.75 -20.68
N GLY A 95 0.75 11.57 -19.61
CA GLY A 95 0.76 12.42 -18.41
C GLY A 95 -0.41 12.21 -17.44
N LEU A 96 -1.59 11.90 -17.97
CA LEU A 96 -2.83 11.72 -17.22
C LEU A 96 -3.46 10.35 -17.47
N PRO A 97 -4.11 9.72 -16.48
CA PRO A 97 -4.78 8.45 -16.68
C PRO A 97 -5.88 8.51 -17.75
N GLN A 98 -6.65 9.60 -17.83
CA GLN A 98 -7.69 9.78 -18.87
C GLN A 98 -7.16 10.09 -20.27
N ASN A 99 -5.85 10.38 -20.38
CA ASN A 99 -5.16 10.67 -21.65
C ASN A 99 -4.22 9.53 -22.07
N THR A 100 -4.39 8.34 -21.48
CA THR A 100 -3.51 7.19 -21.68
C THR A 100 -4.31 5.94 -22.04
N SER A 101 -3.81 5.13 -22.97
CA SER A 101 -4.45 3.86 -23.34
C SER A 101 -4.30 2.83 -22.22
N LEU A 102 -5.40 2.58 -21.50
CA LEU A 102 -5.46 1.53 -20.48
C LEU A 102 -5.15 0.13 -21.05
N ALA A 103 -5.59 -0.15 -22.29
CA ALA A 103 -5.32 -1.43 -22.93
C ALA A 103 -3.83 -1.65 -23.19
N ALA A 104 -3.13 -0.63 -23.70
CA ALA A 104 -1.69 -0.67 -23.92
C ALA A 104 -0.92 -0.79 -22.59
N HIS A 105 -1.37 -0.06 -21.55
CA HIS A 105 -0.84 -0.18 -20.21
C HIS A 105 -0.92 -1.63 -19.69
N LEU A 106 -2.10 -2.27 -19.77
CA LEU A 106 -2.31 -3.63 -19.27
C LEU A 106 -1.54 -4.68 -20.08
N GLN A 107 -1.40 -4.48 -21.39
CA GLN A 107 -0.57 -5.36 -22.22
C GLN A 107 0.90 -5.31 -21.79
N ARG A 108 1.43 -4.11 -21.54
CA ARG A 108 2.80 -3.93 -21.06
C ARG A 108 2.97 -4.48 -19.64
N ALA A 109 2.03 -4.18 -18.74
CA ALA A 109 2.05 -4.66 -17.37
C ALA A 109 2.06 -6.19 -17.29
N ARG A 110 1.30 -6.90 -18.15
CA ARG A 110 1.33 -8.36 -18.20
C ARG A 110 2.73 -8.90 -18.53
N TRP A 111 3.43 -8.26 -19.46
CA TRP A 111 4.81 -8.61 -19.81
C TRP A 111 5.75 -8.35 -18.63
N ASP A 112 5.68 -7.17 -18.02
CA ASP A 112 6.53 -6.80 -16.89
C ASP A 112 6.33 -7.75 -15.68
N ILE A 113 5.08 -8.08 -15.35
CA ILE A 113 4.76 -9.06 -14.29
C ILE A 113 5.33 -10.44 -14.62
N THR A 114 5.22 -10.87 -15.88
CA THR A 114 5.71 -12.19 -16.29
C THR A 114 7.24 -12.28 -16.23
N ALA A 115 7.91 -11.19 -16.59
CA ALA A 115 9.36 -11.08 -16.52
C ALA A 115 9.87 -11.03 -15.06
N ALA A 116 9.24 -10.21 -14.21
CA ALA A 116 9.66 -10.03 -12.82
C ALA A 116 9.30 -11.25 -11.93
N LEU A 117 8.15 -11.88 -12.17
CA LEU A 117 7.61 -12.96 -11.35
C LEU A 117 7.44 -14.22 -12.21
N PRO A 118 8.50 -14.97 -12.57
CA PRO A 118 8.39 -16.07 -13.53
C PRO A 118 7.50 -17.24 -13.04
N GLY A 119 7.43 -17.48 -11.73
CA GLY A 119 6.60 -18.54 -11.15
C GLY A 119 5.11 -18.19 -11.16
N ALA A 120 4.29 -18.96 -11.88
CA ALA A 120 2.83 -18.79 -11.88
C ALA A 120 2.19 -18.95 -10.49
N THR A 121 2.85 -19.71 -9.61
CA THR A 121 2.45 -19.94 -8.21
C THR A 121 3.10 -18.96 -7.24
N TYR A 122 3.55 -17.79 -7.71
CA TYR A 122 4.13 -16.76 -6.85
C TYR A 122 3.18 -16.45 -5.68
N GLY A 123 3.70 -16.60 -4.46
CA GLY A 123 3.00 -16.39 -3.19
C GLY A 123 3.61 -15.28 -2.33
N GLY A 124 4.52 -14.50 -2.89
CA GLY A 124 5.21 -13.41 -2.20
C GLY A 124 4.40 -12.11 -2.15
N LEU A 125 4.98 -11.08 -1.54
CA LEU A 125 4.45 -9.73 -1.55
C LEU A 125 4.66 -9.10 -2.93
N ALA A 126 3.61 -8.53 -3.51
CA ALA A 126 3.65 -7.87 -4.81
C ALA A 126 3.18 -6.42 -4.64
N VAL A 127 4.13 -5.52 -4.48
CA VAL A 127 3.85 -4.14 -4.07
C VAL A 127 3.99 -3.22 -5.27
N VAL A 128 2.95 -2.45 -5.58
CA VAL A 128 2.97 -1.45 -6.65
C VAL A 128 3.25 -0.08 -6.06
N ASP A 129 4.35 0.54 -6.46
CA ASP A 129 4.82 1.80 -5.93
C ASP A 129 4.61 2.95 -6.93
N TRP A 130 3.38 3.46 -6.92
CA TRP A 130 2.91 4.53 -7.79
C TRP A 130 2.58 5.78 -6.96
N GLU A 131 3.55 6.68 -6.88
CA GLU A 131 3.44 7.85 -6.00
C GLU A 131 3.19 9.16 -6.74
N ARG A 132 3.17 9.15 -8.08
CA ARG A 132 3.13 10.37 -8.90
C ARG A 132 1.82 11.15 -8.77
N TRP A 133 0.70 10.47 -8.56
CA TRP A 133 -0.62 11.06 -8.39
C TRP A 133 -1.48 10.19 -7.45
N ARG A 134 -2.66 10.69 -7.05
CA ARG A 134 -3.62 9.99 -6.20
C ARG A 134 -4.94 9.79 -6.93
N PRO A 135 -5.67 8.69 -6.65
CA PRO A 135 -6.91 8.40 -7.36
C PRO A 135 -8.09 9.32 -6.98
N LEU A 136 -7.93 10.15 -5.95
CA LEU A 136 -8.91 11.15 -5.54
C LEU A 136 -8.39 12.54 -5.87
N TRP A 137 -9.19 13.31 -6.60
CA TRP A 137 -8.88 14.65 -7.07
C TRP A 137 -8.37 15.57 -5.97
N ASP A 138 -9.04 15.55 -4.82
CA ASP A 138 -8.68 16.44 -3.71
C ASP A 138 -7.35 16.07 -3.02
N ARG A 139 -6.76 14.91 -3.32
CA ARG A 139 -5.47 14.47 -2.77
C ARG A 139 -4.29 14.83 -3.67
N ASP A 140 -4.54 15.30 -4.89
CA ASP A 140 -3.51 15.80 -5.81
C ASP A 140 -3.20 17.26 -5.53
N TRP A 141 -2.69 17.54 -4.33
CA TRP A 141 -2.27 18.87 -3.89
C TRP A 141 -0.75 19.05 -3.95
N GLY A 142 -0.29 20.29 -3.73
CA GLY A 142 1.14 20.60 -3.69
C GLY A 142 1.80 20.32 -5.04
N SER A 143 2.85 19.52 -5.07
CA SER A 143 3.53 19.14 -6.31
C SER A 143 2.68 18.30 -7.27
N MET A 144 1.57 17.72 -6.80
CA MET A 144 0.62 16.97 -7.63
C MET A 144 -0.47 17.85 -8.26
N ASP A 145 -0.49 19.16 -7.99
CA ASP A 145 -1.53 20.04 -8.53
C ASP A 145 -1.54 20.10 -10.07
N ILE A 146 -0.38 19.83 -10.68
CA ILE A 146 -0.23 19.68 -12.14
C ILE A 146 -1.23 18.68 -12.74
N TYR A 147 -1.64 17.63 -12.03
CA TYR A 147 -2.61 16.66 -12.55
C TYR A 147 -4.01 17.27 -12.65
N ARG A 148 -4.38 18.17 -11.73
CA ARG A 148 -5.65 18.91 -11.79
C ARG A 148 -5.61 19.93 -12.91
N GLU A 149 -4.57 20.76 -12.95
CA GLU A 149 -4.37 21.77 -14.00
C GLU A 149 -4.38 21.17 -15.41
N LYS A 150 -3.67 20.06 -15.61
CA LYS A 150 -3.58 19.41 -16.92
C LYS A 150 -4.88 18.71 -17.29
N SER A 151 -5.62 18.18 -16.31
CA SER A 151 -6.95 17.61 -16.56
C SER A 151 -7.94 18.68 -17.03
N GLU A 152 -7.94 19.85 -16.38
CA GLU A 152 -8.75 20.99 -16.80
C GLU A 152 -8.35 21.52 -18.17
N GLN A 153 -7.04 21.66 -18.44
CA GLN A 153 -6.53 22.05 -19.76
C GLN A 153 -7.00 21.10 -20.86
N LEU A 154 -6.98 19.79 -20.61
CA LEU A 154 -7.43 18.78 -21.57
C LEU A 154 -8.93 18.95 -21.89
N VAL A 155 -9.77 19.18 -20.88
CA VAL A 155 -11.21 19.41 -21.06
C VAL A 155 -11.47 20.76 -21.75
N GLN A 156 -10.78 21.83 -21.35
CA GLN A 156 -10.90 23.16 -21.95
C GLN A 156 -10.54 23.16 -23.44
N GLN A 157 -9.51 22.40 -23.85
CA GLN A 157 -9.13 22.26 -25.26
C GLN A 157 -10.25 21.63 -26.10
N GLN A 158 -10.99 20.68 -25.53
CA GLN A 158 -12.12 20.02 -26.20
C GLN A 158 -13.39 20.88 -26.17
N HIS A 159 -13.52 21.75 -25.16
CA HIS A 159 -14.69 22.59 -24.94
C HIS A 159 -14.31 24.06 -24.65
N PRO A 160 -13.80 24.83 -25.64
CA PRO A 160 -13.22 26.15 -25.41
C PRO A 160 -14.16 27.21 -24.84
N LEU A 161 -15.48 27.00 -24.97
CA LEU A 161 -16.52 27.95 -24.54
C LEU A 161 -17.18 27.56 -23.21
N TRP A 162 -16.78 26.46 -22.58
CA TRP A 162 -17.35 26.08 -21.29
C TRP A 162 -16.87 27.01 -20.16
N PRO A 163 -17.73 27.29 -19.17
CA PRO A 163 -17.32 28.01 -17.98
C PRO A 163 -16.37 27.13 -17.13
N SER A 164 -15.44 27.75 -16.42
CA SER A 164 -14.42 27.07 -15.62
C SER A 164 -14.99 26.05 -14.63
N SER A 165 -16.11 26.35 -13.98
CA SER A 165 -16.76 25.42 -13.04
C SER A 165 -17.18 24.10 -13.69
N ARG A 166 -17.66 24.15 -14.94
CA ARG A 166 -18.03 22.94 -15.70
C ARG A 166 -16.79 22.17 -16.17
N VAL A 167 -15.72 22.89 -16.48
CA VAL A 167 -14.44 22.29 -16.89
C VAL A 167 -13.82 21.52 -15.72
N GLU A 168 -13.77 22.13 -14.54
CA GLU A 168 -13.30 21.50 -13.30
C GLU A 168 -14.13 20.25 -12.96
N GLU A 169 -15.47 20.36 -12.96
CA GLU A 169 -16.37 19.24 -12.66
C GLU A 169 -16.10 18.04 -13.60
N VAL A 170 -16.02 18.30 -14.91
CA VAL A 170 -15.80 17.25 -15.91
C VAL A 170 -14.36 16.71 -15.83
N ALA A 171 -13.37 17.56 -15.58
CA ALA A 171 -11.98 17.16 -15.40
C ALA A 171 -11.84 16.21 -14.20
N GLN A 172 -12.44 16.55 -13.06
CA GLN A 172 -12.49 15.71 -11.87
C GLN A 172 -13.13 14.35 -12.15
N GLN A 173 -14.29 14.33 -12.82
CA GLN A 173 -14.99 13.09 -13.15
C GLN A 173 -14.16 12.19 -14.08
N GLN A 174 -13.59 12.75 -15.15
CA GLN A 174 -12.76 11.99 -16.09
C GLN A 174 -11.49 11.46 -15.44
N TYR A 175 -10.82 12.30 -14.66
CA TYR A 175 -9.59 11.96 -13.95
C TYR A 175 -9.81 10.81 -12.97
N GLN A 176 -10.74 10.95 -12.02
CA GLN A 176 -10.96 9.90 -11.00
C GLN A 176 -11.47 8.60 -11.61
N LYS A 177 -12.31 8.66 -12.66
CA LYS A 177 -12.77 7.48 -13.39
C LYS A 177 -11.60 6.73 -14.02
N ALA A 178 -10.68 7.45 -14.67
CA ALA A 178 -9.53 6.84 -15.31
C ALA A 178 -8.49 6.37 -14.29
N ALA A 179 -8.19 7.16 -13.25
CA ALA A 179 -7.27 6.81 -12.18
C ALA A 179 -7.71 5.51 -11.47
N ARG A 180 -9.00 5.40 -11.14
CA ARG A 180 -9.59 4.15 -10.64
C ARG A 180 -9.37 3.01 -11.61
N ALA A 181 -9.71 3.18 -12.89
CA ALA A 181 -9.59 2.11 -13.88
C ALA A 181 -8.14 1.63 -14.03
N PHE A 182 -7.16 2.52 -14.02
CA PHE A 182 -5.74 2.17 -14.05
C PHE A 182 -5.34 1.35 -12.83
N MET A 183 -5.61 1.83 -11.62
CA MET A 183 -5.22 1.13 -10.39
C MET A 183 -5.95 -0.21 -10.23
N GLU A 184 -7.28 -0.22 -10.39
CA GLU A 184 -8.14 -1.39 -10.20
C GLU A 184 -7.81 -2.49 -11.21
N ARG A 185 -7.67 -2.16 -12.50
CA ARG A 185 -7.36 -3.17 -13.53
C ARG A 185 -5.94 -3.71 -13.44
N THR A 186 -5.00 -2.92 -12.92
CA THR A 186 -3.62 -3.38 -12.70
C THR A 186 -3.54 -4.42 -11.60
N LEU A 187 -4.21 -4.19 -10.45
CA LEU A 187 -4.28 -5.20 -9.38
C LEU A 187 -5.02 -6.46 -9.83
N GLN A 188 -6.15 -6.31 -10.54
CA GLN A 188 -6.88 -7.46 -11.10
C GLN A 188 -6.02 -8.27 -12.07
N LEU A 189 -5.20 -7.63 -12.90
CA LEU A 189 -4.26 -8.31 -13.79
C LEU A 189 -3.17 -9.03 -12.98
N GLY A 190 -2.65 -8.40 -11.93
CA GLY A 190 -1.70 -9.00 -11.00
C GLY A 190 -2.25 -10.27 -10.37
N GLU A 191 -3.45 -10.21 -9.79
CA GLU A 191 -4.12 -11.37 -9.20
C GLU A 191 -4.43 -12.45 -10.24
N ALA A 192 -4.91 -12.09 -11.42
CA ALA A 192 -5.21 -13.06 -12.47
C ALA A 192 -3.96 -13.80 -12.99
N THR A 193 -2.80 -13.13 -12.98
CA THR A 193 -1.54 -13.72 -13.43
C THR A 193 -0.78 -14.44 -12.32
N ARG A 194 -0.84 -13.92 -11.09
CA ARG A 194 -0.17 -14.45 -9.89
C ARG A 194 -1.17 -14.50 -8.73
N PRO A 195 -2.09 -15.50 -8.73
CA PRO A 195 -3.19 -15.58 -7.76
C PRO A 195 -2.75 -15.89 -6.33
N GLY A 196 -1.49 -16.28 -6.12
CA GLY A 196 -0.90 -16.41 -4.79
C GLY A 196 -0.35 -15.08 -4.24
N GLY A 197 -0.06 -14.10 -5.10
CA GLY A 197 0.66 -12.90 -4.72
C GLY A 197 -0.17 -11.94 -3.88
N TYR A 198 0.43 -11.37 -2.84
CA TYR A 198 -0.22 -10.37 -1.99
C TYR A 198 -0.12 -8.99 -2.67
N TRP A 199 -0.99 -8.76 -3.65
CA TRP A 199 -1.04 -7.51 -4.42
C TRP A 199 -1.61 -6.33 -3.63
N GLY A 200 -0.95 -5.18 -3.74
CA GLY A 200 -1.44 -3.93 -3.15
C GLY A 200 -0.56 -2.74 -3.52
N PHE A 201 -1.06 -1.53 -3.31
CA PHE A 201 -0.28 -0.31 -3.53
C PHE A 201 0.45 0.13 -2.26
N TYR A 202 1.73 0.49 -2.43
CA TYR A 202 2.50 1.17 -1.39
C TYR A 202 1.82 2.49 -0.99
N GLY A 203 1.85 2.81 0.30
CA GLY A 203 1.31 4.05 0.86
C GLY A 203 -0.20 4.05 1.09
N PHE A 204 -0.92 2.96 0.78
CA PHE A 204 -2.38 2.89 0.92
C PHE A 204 -2.84 1.95 2.05
N PRO A 205 -3.80 2.40 2.89
CA PRO A 205 -4.32 3.77 2.99
C PRO A 205 -3.30 4.72 3.63
N ASP A 206 -3.45 6.01 3.34
CA ASP A 206 -2.80 7.07 4.10
C ASP A 206 -3.79 7.70 5.10
N CYS A 207 -3.28 8.05 6.27
CA CYS A 207 -4.01 8.67 7.39
C CYS A 207 -3.90 10.20 7.38
N TYR A 208 -2.88 10.76 6.73
CA TYR A 208 -2.50 12.18 6.69
C TYR A 208 -2.53 12.87 8.07
N ASN A 209 -2.09 12.16 9.10
CA ASN A 209 -1.98 12.64 10.47
C ASN A 209 -0.67 13.41 10.73
N ASN A 210 -0.31 14.33 9.82
CA ASN A 210 1.01 14.97 9.82
C ASN A 210 1.02 16.37 10.48
N ASN A 211 -0.10 16.82 11.04
CA ASN A 211 -0.20 18.13 11.68
C ASN A 211 0.40 18.14 13.10
N PHE A 212 1.72 17.93 13.18
CA PHE A 212 2.43 17.77 14.45
C PHE A 212 2.52 19.07 15.26
N SER A 213 2.36 20.23 14.62
CA SER A 213 2.37 21.55 15.28
C SER A 213 1.10 21.82 16.08
N ASN A 214 0.03 21.05 15.88
CA ASN A 214 -1.19 21.17 16.66
C ASN A 214 -0.92 20.81 18.15
N PRO A 215 -1.19 21.71 19.11
CA PRO A 215 -1.04 21.41 20.54
C PRO A 215 -1.91 20.24 21.02
N LEU A 216 -3.02 19.98 20.33
CA LEU A 216 -3.97 18.88 20.61
C LEU A 216 -3.70 17.63 19.75
N TYR A 217 -2.50 17.51 19.20
CA TYR A 217 -2.13 16.36 18.35
C TYR A 217 -2.33 15.04 19.10
N ASN A 218 -3.26 14.22 18.61
CA ASN A 218 -3.59 12.91 19.17
C ASN A 218 -3.23 11.75 18.23
N GLY A 219 -2.66 12.04 17.06
CA GLY A 219 -2.31 11.08 16.01
C GLY A 219 -3.47 10.60 15.15
N SER A 220 -4.73 10.92 15.47
CA SER A 220 -5.88 10.44 14.70
C SER A 220 -5.88 10.94 13.25
N CYS A 221 -6.29 10.08 12.32
CA CYS A 221 -6.50 10.48 10.94
C CYS A 221 -7.60 11.56 10.89
N PRO A 222 -7.43 12.69 10.17
CA PRO A 222 -8.48 13.68 10.04
C PRO A 222 -9.79 13.07 9.52
N ALA A 223 -10.94 13.61 9.95
CA ALA A 223 -12.24 13.06 9.61
C ALA A 223 -12.50 13.01 8.09
N VAL A 224 -12.04 14.04 7.37
CA VAL A 224 -12.09 14.10 5.90
C VAL A 224 -11.27 12.99 5.26
N GLU A 225 -10.14 12.60 5.84
CA GLU A 225 -9.27 11.57 5.28
C GLU A 225 -9.81 10.17 5.49
N ARG A 226 -10.46 9.92 6.63
CA ARG A 226 -11.23 8.70 6.84
C ARG A 226 -12.40 8.60 5.85
N GLN A 227 -13.05 9.73 5.54
CA GLN A 227 -14.12 9.76 4.54
C GLN A 227 -13.59 9.46 3.13
N ARG A 228 -12.49 10.09 2.72
CA ARG A 228 -11.81 9.82 1.44
C ARG A 228 -11.34 8.37 1.34
N ASN A 229 -10.82 7.79 2.43
CA ASN A 229 -10.48 6.37 2.44
C ASN A 229 -11.71 5.47 2.28
N ARG A 230 -12.90 5.86 2.75
CA ARG A 230 -14.14 5.12 2.46
C ARG A 230 -14.55 5.18 0.99
N GLU A 231 -14.29 6.27 0.30
CA GLU A 231 -14.54 6.42 -1.15
C GLU A 231 -13.65 5.49 -1.99
N LEU A 232 -12.50 5.07 -1.45
CA LEU A 232 -11.59 4.09 -2.04
C LEU A 232 -11.98 2.64 -1.73
N GLY A 233 -13.23 2.36 -1.33
CA GLY A 233 -13.73 0.98 -1.12
C GLY A 233 -13.42 0.01 -2.26
N TRP A 234 -13.42 0.50 -3.51
CA TRP A 234 -13.05 -0.27 -4.69
C TRP A 234 -11.59 -0.75 -4.67
N LEU A 235 -10.67 0.05 -4.12
CA LEU A 235 -9.25 -0.26 -4.03
C LEU A 235 -9.00 -1.34 -2.98
N TRP A 236 -9.66 -1.23 -1.83
CA TRP A 236 -9.57 -2.24 -0.77
C TRP A 236 -10.09 -3.58 -1.28
N ASN A 237 -11.22 -3.56 -2.00
CA ASN A 237 -11.87 -4.75 -2.55
C ASN A 237 -11.03 -5.52 -3.58
N CYS A 238 -10.13 -4.85 -4.31
CA CYS A 238 -9.23 -5.52 -5.25
C CYS A 238 -7.79 -5.68 -4.74
N SER A 239 -7.52 -5.30 -3.49
CA SER A 239 -6.24 -5.51 -2.83
C SER A 239 -6.21 -6.86 -2.14
N ARG A 240 -5.06 -7.55 -2.20
CA ARG A 240 -4.81 -8.80 -1.44
C ARG A 240 -3.89 -8.58 -0.24
N ALA A 241 -3.34 -7.38 -0.08
CA ALA A 241 -2.69 -6.87 1.13
C ALA A 241 -2.68 -5.33 1.13
N LEU A 242 -2.53 -4.73 2.30
CA LEU A 242 -2.39 -3.28 2.46
C LEU A 242 -1.00 -2.90 2.95
N TYR A 243 -0.44 -1.84 2.37
CA TYR A 243 0.95 -1.42 2.57
C TYR A 243 1.03 0.05 3.02
N PRO A 244 0.46 0.43 4.17
CA PRO A 244 0.54 1.81 4.65
C PRO A 244 2.01 2.17 4.97
N SER A 245 2.49 3.33 4.54
CA SER A 245 3.79 3.84 5.00
C SER A 245 3.66 4.39 6.42
N ILE A 246 4.60 4.05 7.30
CA ILE A 246 4.72 4.57 8.67
C ILE A 246 6.12 5.15 8.92
N TYR A 247 6.76 5.66 7.87
CA TYR A 247 8.07 6.32 7.97
C TYR A 247 7.97 7.47 8.96
N VAL A 248 8.94 7.59 9.86
CA VAL A 248 8.88 8.56 10.95
C VAL A 248 9.56 9.85 10.48
N PRO A 249 8.83 10.97 10.30
CA PRO A 249 9.46 12.23 9.90
C PRO A 249 10.46 12.71 10.94
N GLN A 250 11.56 13.33 10.50
CA GLN A 250 12.58 13.90 11.39
C GLN A 250 12.00 14.86 12.44
N GLN A 251 10.89 15.55 12.11
CA GLN A 251 10.14 16.43 13.01
C GLN A 251 9.62 15.73 14.28
N LEU A 252 9.52 14.40 14.27
CA LEU A 252 9.10 13.60 15.42
C LEU A 252 10.25 13.12 16.29
N GLN A 253 11.51 13.31 15.85
CA GLN A 253 12.70 12.94 16.63
C GLN A 253 12.69 13.62 18.00
N GLY A 254 12.85 12.82 19.07
CA GLY A 254 12.83 13.31 20.45
C GLY A 254 11.45 13.71 20.99
N THR A 255 10.36 13.49 20.23
CA THR A 255 8.99 13.78 20.68
C THR A 255 8.28 12.51 21.20
N ASP A 256 7.22 12.68 22.00
CA ASP A 256 6.35 11.57 22.46
C ASP A 256 5.26 11.18 21.43
N LYS A 257 5.30 11.77 20.23
CA LYS A 257 4.24 11.70 19.22
C LYS A 257 4.34 10.50 18.28
N VAL A 258 5.51 9.85 18.21
CA VAL A 258 5.80 8.72 17.30
C VAL A 258 4.80 7.58 17.48
N LEU A 259 4.55 7.15 18.72
CA LEU A 259 3.63 6.04 19.00
C LEU A 259 2.22 6.32 18.46
N ARG A 260 1.70 7.54 18.68
CA ARG A 260 0.36 7.93 18.22
C ARG A 260 0.32 8.07 16.70
N TYR A 261 1.37 8.63 16.09
CA TYR A 261 1.52 8.74 14.64
C TYR A 261 1.41 7.36 13.97
N VAL A 262 2.22 6.39 14.38
CA VAL A 262 2.24 5.04 13.81
C VAL A 262 0.94 4.30 14.10
N ARG A 263 0.47 4.32 15.36
CA ARG A 263 -0.72 3.58 15.80
C ARG A 263 -1.94 3.87 14.94
N TYR A 264 -2.21 5.14 14.62
CA TYR A 264 -3.40 5.51 13.85
C TYR A 264 -3.28 5.21 12.36
N ARG A 265 -2.07 5.24 11.79
CA ARG A 265 -1.84 4.82 10.39
C ARG A 265 -2.10 3.32 10.22
N VAL A 266 -1.60 2.51 11.15
CA VAL A 266 -1.88 1.06 11.19
C VAL A 266 -3.37 0.80 11.46
N ALA A 267 -3.98 1.51 12.42
CA ALA A 267 -5.39 1.34 12.74
C ALA A 267 -6.31 1.67 11.56
N GLU A 268 -5.98 2.68 10.76
CA GLU A 268 -6.75 3.03 9.55
C GLU A 268 -6.68 1.92 8.50
N ALA A 269 -5.51 1.29 8.30
CA ALA A 269 -5.38 0.13 7.40
C ALA A 269 -6.27 -1.04 7.83
N PHE A 270 -6.47 -1.28 9.12
CA PHE A 270 -7.45 -2.25 9.59
C PHE A 270 -8.90 -1.75 9.48
N ALA A 271 -9.13 -0.45 9.62
CA ALA A 271 -10.46 0.15 9.58
C ALA A 271 -11.07 0.11 8.16
N VAL A 272 -10.30 0.43 7.13
CA VAL A 272 -10.80 0.52 5.73
C VAL A 272 -11.28 -0.82 5.16
N GLN A 273 -10.82 -1.93 5.73
CA GLN A 273 -11.23 -3.27 5.31
C GLN A 273 -12.62 -3.65 5.86
N LYS A 274 -13.03 -3.06 6.99
CA LYS A 274 -14.28 -3.41 7.67
C LYS A 274 -15.49 -2.99 6.85
N GLY A 275 -16.40 -3.94 6.60
CA GLY A 275 -17.61 -3.69 5.82
C GLY A 275 -17.40 -3.57 4.31
N VAL A 276 -16.15 -3.66 3.84
CA VAL A 276 -15.81 -3.73 2.41
C VAL A 276 -15.43 -5.15 2.02
N LEU A 277 -14.58 -5.80 2.82
CA LEU A 277 -14.09 -7.15 2.55
C LEU A 277 -14.89 -8.21 3.30
N SER A 278 -15.21 -9.30 2.61
CA SER A 278 -15.76 -10.50 3.24
C SER A 278 -14.73 -11.26 4.06
N THR A 279 -13.44 -11.15 3.70
CA THR A 279 -12.30 -11.73 4.41
C THR A 279 -11.21 -10.67 4.53
N ALA A 280 -10.69 -10.46 5.75
CA ALA A 280 -9.61 -9.50 5.98
C ALA A 280 -8.35 -9.89 5.19
N VAL A 281 -7.62 -8.88 4.70
CA VAL A 281 -6.32 -9.04 4.04
C VAL A 281 -5.19 -8.64 4.98
N PRO A 282 -3.96 -9.13 4.76
CA PRO A 282 -2.82 -8.75 5.58
C PRO A 282 -2.53 -7.25 5.53
N VAL A 283 -2.10 -6.69 6.66
CA VAL A 283 -1.58 -5.32 6.75
C VAL A 283 -0.08 -5.42 7.02
N LEU A 284 0.73 -4.93 6.10
CA LEU A 284 2.20 -4.94 6.18
C LEU A 284 2.70 -3.50 6.07
N PRO A 285 2.82 -2.76 7.19
CA PRO A 285 3.27 -1.38 7.15
C PRO A 285 4.72 -1.26 6.68
N TYR A 286 4.98 -0.30 5.80
CA TYR A 286 6.34 0.05 5.37
C TYR A 286 7.00 0.95 6.42
N THR A 287 8.21 0.58 6.84
CA THR A 287 9.00 1.34 7.81
C THR A 287 10.45 1.46 7.34
N GLU A 288 11.15 2.47 7.85
CA GLU A 288 12.59 2.66 7.64
C GLU A 288 13.31 2.50 8.97
N ILE A 289 14.61 2.21 8.91
CA ILE A 289 15.51 2.19 10.09
C ILE A 289 16.10 3.58 10.39
N ILE A 290 15.77 4.57 9.56
CA ILE A 290 16.16 5.97 9.66
C ILE A 290 14.91 6.86 9.79
N TYR A 291 15.09 8.09 10.24
CA TYR A 291 14.05 9.11 10.09
C TYR A 291 13.87 9.44 8.59
N ASP A 292 12.62 9.62 8.18
CA ASP A 292 12.23 9.84 6.78
C ASP A 292 13.03 11.00 6.16
N ASN A 293 13.59 10.78 4.97
CA ASN A 293 14.44 11.71 4.23
C ASN A 293 15.71 12.17 4.98
N THR A 294 16.29 11.35 5.86
CA THR A 294 17.54 11.65 6.57
C THR A 294 18.59 10.54 6.43
N SER A 295 19.71 10.65 7.16
CA SER A 295 20.65 9.54 7.41
C SER A 295 20.74 9.21 8.90
N ASP A 296 19.82 9.74 9.70
CA ASP A 296 19.80 9.57 11.16
C ASP A 296 19.00 8.31 11.49
N PHE A 297 19.64 7.33 12.12
CA PHE A 297 18.96 6.10 12.57
C PHE A 297 17.88 6.42 13.61
N LEU A 298 16.79 5.64 13.58
CA LEU A 298 15.78 5.68 14.63
C LEU A 298 16.41 5.27 15.98
N SER A 299 16.07 6.00 17.03
CA SER A 299 16.56 5.71 18.38
C SER A 299 15.82 4.52 19.00
N GLU A 300 16.55 3.63 19.66
CA GLU A 300 15.95 2.69 20.60
C GLU A 300 15.35 3.47 21.78
N VAL A 301 14.06 3.28 22.04
CA VAL A 301 13.41 3.82 23.24
C VAL A 301 13.16 2.64 24.18
N ILE A 302 14.01 2.49 25.19
CA ILE A 302 13.77 1.54 26.28
C ILE A 302 12.56 2.07 27.06
N GLN A 303 11.39 1.51 26.79
CA GLN A 303 10.25 1.70 27.69
C GLN A 303 10.58 0.93 28.97
N GLU A 304 10.99 1.63 30.02
CA GLU A 304 10.98 1.07 31.37
C GLU A 304 9.54 0.60 31.64
N LYS A 305 9.40 -0.72 31.81
CA LYS A 305 8.13 -1.42 32.03
C LYS A 305 7.54 -1.08 33.40
#